data_AF-A0A3M3UQ44-F1
#
_entry.id   AF-A0A3M3UQ44-F1
#
_cell.length_a   1.000
_cell.length_b   1.000
_cell.length_c   1.000
_cell.angle_alpha   90.00
_cell.angle_beta   90.00
_cell.angle_gamma   90.00
#
_symmetry.space_group_name_H-M   'P 1'
#
loop_
_entity.id
_entity.type
_entity.pdbx_description
1 polymer ?
#
loop_
_entity_poly.entity_id
_entity_poly.type
_entity_poly.pdbx_seq_one_letter_code
_entity_poly.pdbx_strand_id
1 'polypeptide(L)' 'MEKTGTTEDVANAVLYLASNQASFITGSNFVVDGGWSAGKLI' A
#
# COMPACT_ATOMS: atom_id res chain seq x y z
N MET A 1 13.37 1.32 -2.63
CA MET A 1 13.31 2.21 -1.45
C MET A 1 14.20 1.61 -0.37
N GLU A 2 14.98 2.40 0.37
CA GLU A 2 15.93 1.88 1.38
C GLU A 2 15.34 1.82 2.82
N LYS A 3 14.03 2.07 2.98
CA LYS A 3 13.34 2.04 4.27
C LYS A 3 12.71 0.67 4.51
N THR A 4 12.96 0.09 5.68
CA THR A 4 12.20 -1.06 6.20
C THR A 4 10.76 -0.64 6.51
N GLY A 5 9.78 -1.37 5.98
CA GLY A 5 8.37 -1.12 6.27
C GLY A 5 8.06 -1.26 7.77
N THR A 6 7.14 -0.44 8.27
CA THR A 6 6.64 -0.53 9.65
C THR A 6 5.15 -0.93 9.68
N THR A 7 4.64 -1.28 10.86
CA THR A 7 3.21 -1.55 11.06
C THR A 7 2.33 -0.37 10.67
N GLU A 8 2.83 0.86 10.86
CA GLU A 8 2.13 2.10 10.52
C GLU A 8 1.97 2.26 9.00
N ASP A 9 2.91 1.77 8.19
CA ASP A 9 2.79 1.86 6.73
C ASP A 9 1.56 1.07 6.23
N VAL A 10 1.31 -0.11 6.81
CA VAL A 10 0.10 -0.91 6.54
C VAL A 10 -1.14 -0.26 7.16
N ALA A 11 -1.06 0.18 8.41
CA ALA A 11 -2.19 0.79 9.11
C ALA A 11 -2.71 2.05 8.38
N ASN A 12 -1.82 2.89 7.86
CA ASN A 12 -2.21 4.07 7.09
C ASN A 12 -2.85 3.72 5.75
N ALA A 13 -2.37 2.67 5.06
CA ALA A 13 -3.01 2.19 3.84
C ALA A 13 -4.44 1.68 4.12
N VAL A 14 -4.62 0.91 5.19
CA VAL A 14 -5.94 0.45 5.65
C VAL A 14 -6.82 1.62 6.03
N LEU A 15 -6.30 2.61 6.77
CA LEU A 15 -7.04 3.80 7.17
C LEU A 15 -7.57 4.58 5.95
N TYR A 16 -6.75 4.73 4.91
CA TYR A 16 -7.19 5.33 3.66
C TYR A 16 -8.30 4.51 2.98
N LEU A 17 -8.10 3.19 2.85
CA LEU A 17 -9.09 2.29 2.21
C LEU A 17 -10.40 2.21 2.99
N ALA A 18 -10.38 2.40 4.30
CA ALA A 18 -11.56 2.46 5.15
C ALA A 18 -12.27 3.84 5.13
N SER A 19 -11.66 4.85 4.52
CA SER A 19 -12.21 6.20 4.48
C SER A 19 -13.14 6.42 3.28
N ASN A 20 -13.94 7.49 3.34
CA ASN A 20 -14.78 7.93 2.21
C ASN A 20 -13.97 8.30 0.96
N GLN A 21 -12.66 8.56 1.09
CA GLN A 21 -11.79 8.91 -0.04
C GLN A 21 -11.56 7.71 -0.97
N ALA A 22 -11.75 6.48 -0.47
CA ALA A 22 -11.64 5.25 -1.24
C ALA A 22 -13.01 4.75 -1.76
N SER A 23 -14.05 5.58 -1.78
CA SER A 23 -15.45 5.17 -2.09
C SER A 23 -15.67 4.51 -3.45
N PHE A 24 -14.74 4.65 -4.40
CA PHE A 24 -14.80 4.01 -5.71
C PHE A 24 -13.77 2.89 -5.90
N ILE A 25 -13.05 2.52 -4.85
CA ILE A 25 -12.01 1.49 -4.87
C ILE A 25 -12.59 0.19 -4.34
N THR A 26 -12.61 -0.85 -5.17
CA THR A 26 -13.02 -2.21 -4.79
C THR A 26 -12.35 -3.25 -5.69
N GLY A 27 -12.38 -4.52 -5.29
CA GLY A 27 -11.89 -5.65 -6.09
C GLY A 27 -10.40 -5.60 -6.45
N SER A 28 -9.61 -4.81 -5.73
CA SER A 28 -8.21 -4.52 -6.05
C SER A 28 -7.28 -4.92 -4.90
N ASN A 29 -6.08 -5.41 -5.24
CA ASN A 29 -5.04 -5.72 -4.26
C ASN A 29 -4.08 -4.53 -4.11
N PHE A 30 -3.89 -4.06 -2.88
CA PHE A 30 -2.94 -2.99 -2.55
C PHE A 30 -1.73 -3.58 -1.84
N VAL A 31 -0.59 -3.63 -2.54
CA VAL A 31 0.66 -4.17 -2.00
C VAL A 31 1.45 -3.06 -1.31
N VAL A 32 1.81 -3.26 -0.04
CA VAL A 32 2.58 -2.31 0.79
C VAL A 32 3.91 -2.95 1.17
N ASP A 33 4.88 -2.94 0.26
CA ASP A 33 6.16 -3.65 0.41
C ASP A 33 7.39 -2.83 0.00
N GLY A 34 7.25 -1.50 -0.10
CA GLY A 34 8.35 -0.62 -0.52
C GLY A 34 8.77 -0.78 -1.98
N GLY A 35 7.94 -1.41 -2.81
CA GLY A 35 8.19 -1.62 -4.25
C GLY A 35 8.94 -2.91 -4.56
N TRP A 36 9.08 -3.83 -3.59
CA TRP A 36 9.79 -5.09 -3.78
C TRP A 36 9.14 -5.97 -4.87
N SER A 37 7.81 -6.10 -4.83
CA SER A 37 7.04 -6.92 -5.78
C SER A 37 6.92 -6.29 -7.17
N ALA A 38 7.22 -5.00 -7.33
CA ALA A 38 7.19 -4.32 -8.62
C ALA A 38 8.37 -4.72 -9.54
N GLY A 39 9.36 -5.43 -9.00
CA GLY A 39 10.58 -5.82 -9.73
C GLY A 39 11.58 -4.67 -9.88
N LYS A 40 12.79 -5.01 -10.32
CA LYS A 40 13.80 -4.02 -10.73
C LYS A 40 13.51 -3.68 -12.19
N LEU A 41 13.33 -2.39 -12.52
CA LEU A 41 13.45 -1.95 -13.91
C LEU A 41 14.88 -2.32 -14.35
N ILE A 42 14.99 -3.37 -15.16
CA ILE A 42 16.20 -3.69 -15.91
C ILE A 42 16.41 -2.65 -17.00
#